data_AF-A0A854CMW4-F1
#
_entry.id   AF-A0A854CMW4-F1
#
_cell.length_a   1.000
_cell.length_b   1.000
_cell.length_c   1.000
_cell.angle_alpha   90.00
_cell.angle_beta   90.00
_cell.angle_gamma   90.00
#
_symmetry.space_group_name_H-M   'P 1'
#
loop_
_entity.id
_entity.type
_entity.pdbx_description
1 polymer ?
#
loop_
_entity_poly.entity_id
_entity_poly.type
_entity_poly.pdbx_seq_one_letter_code
_entity_poly.pdbx_strand_id
1 'polypeptide(L)'
;MCDGALGVIVLTNARDPQTLNATLALLGEFTQIAPDASLAVGITMTDEVEAFLVPPFRDALVAEGFRIPVMRVDARSATQITFLVKSLLCYRYTSATS
;
A
#
# COMPACT_ATOMS: atom_id res chain seq x y z
N MET A 1 -8.00 10.94 -13.49
CA MET A 1 -8.92 11.38 -12.40
C MET A 1 -8.27 11.03 -11.06
N CYS A 2 -7.32 11.83 -10.58
CA CYS A 2 -6.84 11.83 -9.19
C CYS A 2 -6.36 13.25 -8.77
N ASP A 3 -6.77 14.27 -9.52
CA ASP A 3 -6.32 15.65 -9.26
C ASP A 3 -6.91 16.11 -7.92
N GLY A 4 -6.04 16.50 -6.99
CA GLY A 4 -6.41 16.84 -5.62
C GLY A 4 -6.57 15.67 -4.62
N ALA A 5 -6.21 14.43 -4.98
CA ALA A 5 -6.24 13.32 -4.03
C ALA A 5 -5.14 13.46 -2.96
N LEU A 6 -5.52 13.39 -1.68
CA LEU A 6 -4.57 13.46 -0.55
C LEU A 6 -3.68 12.20 -0.46
N GLY A 7 -4.19 11.07 -0.94
CA GLY A 7 -3.44 9.82 -1.01
C GLY A 7 -4.24 8.69 -1.66
N VAL A 8 -3.52 7.62 -2.00
CA VAL A 8 -4.06 6.41 -2.61
C VAL A 8 -3.72 5.21 -1.73
N ILE A 9 -4.70 4.33 -1.55
CA ILE A 9 -4.52 3.05 -0.87
C ILE A 9 -4.72 1.95 -1.91
N VAL A 10 -3.68 1.15 -2.14
CA VAL A 10 -3.79 -0.06 -2.97
C VAL A 10 -4.11 -1.23 -2.06
N LEU A 11 -5.28 -1.84 -2.26
CA LEU A 11 -5.66 -3.08 -1.59
C LEU A 11 -5.36 -4.25 -2.51
N THR A 12 -4.59 -5.22 -2.00
CA THR A 12 -4.18 -6.40 -2.77
C THR A 12 -4.53 -7.69 -2.04
N ASN A 13 -4.67 -8.78 -2.77
CA ASN A 13 -5.06 -10.09 -2.26
C ASN A 13 -3.84 -11.02 -2.21
N ALA A 14 -3.46 -11.49 -1.02
CA ALA A 14 -2.30 -12.37 -0.84
C ALA A 14 -2.43 -13.73 -1.52
N ARG A 15 -3.65 -14.17 -1.86
CA ARG A 15 -3.91 -15.43 -2.57
C ARG A 15 -3.53 -15.37 -4.04
N ASP A 16 -3.41 -14.18 -4.60
CA ASP A 16 -3.00 -14.00 -5.99
C ASP A 16 -1.47 -14.14 -6.10
N PRO A 17 -0.95 -15.14 -6.84
CA PRO A 17 0.49 -15.28 -7.05
C PRO A 17 1.13 -14.08 -7.77
N GLN A 18 0.35 -13.27 -8.49
CA GLN A 18 0.81 -12.06 -9.18
C GLN A 18 0.63 -10.79 -8.35
N THR A 19 0.21 -10.91 -7.08
CA THR A 19 -0.09 -9.78 -6.18
C THR A 19 1.00 -8.73 -6.16
N LEU A 20 2.28 -9.12 -6.12
CA LEU A 20 3.41 -8.18 -6.09
C LEU A 20 3.52 -7.38 -7.39
N ASN A 21 3.53 -8.06 -8.53
CA ASN A 21 3.66 -7.43 -9.85
C ASN A 21 2.48 -6.49 -10.14
N ALA A 22 1.26 -6.93 -9.83
CA ALA A 22 0.05 -6.12 -9.97
C ALA A 22 0.09 -4.88 -9.07
N THR A 23 0.59 -5.03 -7.83
CA THR A 23 0.73 -3.92 -6.89
C THR A 23 1.74 -2.89 -7.40
N LEU A 24 2.90 -3.33 -7.90
CA LEU A 24 3.93 -2.46 -8.46
C LEU A 24 3.42 -1.69 -9.69
N ALA A 25 2.72 -2.36 -10.59
CA ALA A 25 2.13 -1.73 -11.77
C ALA A 25 1.15 -0.61 -11.36
N LEU A 26 0.22 -0.90 -10.45
CA LEU A 26 -0.74 0.09 -9.94
C LEU A 26 -0.05 1.27 -9.25
N LEU A 27 0.94 1.01 -8.39
CA LEU A 27 1.70 2.07 -7.73
C LEU A 27 2.42 2.97 -8.75
N GLY A 28 3.00 2.39 -9.80
CA GLY A 28 3.63 3.12 -10.90
C GLY A 28 2.65 3.99 -11.70
N GLU A 29 1.44 3.50 -11.95
CA GLU A 29 0.39 4.30 -12.59
C GLU A 29 -0.04 5.47 -11.69
N PHE A 30 -0.23 5.23 -10.39
CA PHE A 30 -0.67 6.28 -9.48
C PHE A 30 0.38 7.36 -9.26
N THR A 31 1.68 7.05 -9.26
CA THR A 31 2.73 8.08 -9.17
C THR A 31 2.76 8.99 -10.40
N GLN A 32 2.34 8.51 -11.57
CA GLN A 32 2.22 9.34 -12.77
C GLN A 32 0.96 10.22 -12.74
N ILE A 33 -0.16 9.67 -12.26
CA ILE A 33 -1.46 10.36 -12.28
C ILE A 33 -1.60 11.35 -11.11
N ALA A 34 -0.99 11.05 -9.96
CA ALA A 34 -1.05 11.85 -8.74
C ALA A 34 0.31 11.86 -8.02
N PRO A 35 1.31 12.59 -8.56
CA PRO A 35 2.67 12.58 -8.02
C PRO A 35 2.75 13.08 -6.57
N ASP A 36 1.85 13.98 -6.19
CA ASP A 36 1.80 14.55 -4.83
C ASP A 36 0.96 13.70 -3.86
N ALA A 37 0.32 12.62 -4.31
CA ALA A 37 -0.48 11.76 -3.45
C ALA A 37 0.43 10.86 -2.61
N SER A 38 0.15 10.78 -1.32
CA SER A 38 0.78 9.75 -0.48
C SER A 38 0.24 8.39 -0.88
N LEU A 39 1.06 7.33 -0.78
CA LEU A 39 0.65 5.97 -1.14
C LEU A 39 0.76 5.05 0.08
N ALA A 40 -0.11 4.04 0.15
CA ALA A 40 -0.02 2.95 1.11
C ALA A 40 -0.58 1.65 0.52
N VAL A 41 -0.14 0.50 1.06
CA VAL A 41 -0.61 -0.82 0.63
C VAL A 41 -1.23 -1.59 1.78
N GLY A 42 -2.45 -2.08 1.57
CA GLY A 42 -3.12 -3.04 2.43
C GLY A 42 -3.15 -4.40 1.77
N ILE A 43 -2.67 -5.44 2.47
CA ILE A 43 -2.63 -6.81 1.96
C ILE A 43 -3.72 -7.63 2.67
N THR A 44 -4.68 -8.10 1.90
CA THR A 44 -5.84 -8.88 2.37
C THR A 44 -5.60 -10.38 2.24
N MET A 45 -6.41 -11.17 2.97
CA MET A 45 -6.44 -12.64 2.90
C MET A 45 -5.09 -13.30 3.24
N THR A 46 -4.25 -12.62 4.01
CA THR A 46 -2.94 -13.14 4.44
C THR A 46 -3.04 -14.29 5.43
N ASP A 47 -4.18 -14.41 6.10
CA ASP A 47 -4.55 -15.53 6.97
C ASP A 47 -4.86 -16.82 6.19
N GLU A 48 -5.26 -16.70 4.92
CA GLU A 48 -5.53 -17.84 4.03
C GLU A 48 -4.25 -18.34 3.31
N VAL A 49 -3.12 -17.64 3.46
CA VAL A 49 -1.84 -17.97 2.79
C VAL A 49 -0.72 -18.01 3.82
N GLU A 50 -0.49 -19.20 4.39
CA GLU A 50 0.46 -19.42 5.48
C GLU A 50 1.90 -18.96 5.15
N ALA A 51 2.31 -19.11 3.89
CA ALA A 51 3.63 -18.70 3.42
C ALA A 51 3.75 -17.19 3.14
N PHE A 52 2.66 -16.41 3.21
CA PHE A 52 2.71 -15.00 2.86
C PHE A 52 3.39 -14.18 3.96
N LEU A 53 4.56 -13.63 3.64
CA LEU A 53 5.32 -12.77 4.55
C LEU A 53 5.31 -11.33 4.04
N VAL A 54 4.96 -10.38 4.92
CA VAL A 54 5.00 -8.95 4.59
C VAL A 54 6.42 -8.43 4.37
N PRO A 55 7.45 -8.83 5.13
CA PRO A 55 8.79 -8.27 4.94
C PRO A 55 9.34 -8.46 3.52
N PRO A 56 9.34 -9.67 2.93
CA PRO A 56 9.78 -9.84 1.54
C PRO A 56 8.98 -9.03 0.52
N PHE A 57 7.66 -8.93 0.70
CA PHE A 57 6.79 -8.12 -0.16
C PHE A 57 7.16 -6.63 -0.07
N ARG A 58 7.36 -6.10 1.14
CA ARG A 58 7.79 -4.72 1.38
C ARG A 58 9.18 -4.47 0.82
N ASP A 59 10.11 -5.40 1.01
CA ASP A 59 11.49 -5.24 0.54
C ASP A 59 11.54 -5.20 -0.99
N ALA A 60 10.67 -5.94 -1.68
CA ALA A 60 10.50 -5.82 -3.14
C ALA A 60 9.94 -4.45 -3.56
N LEU A 61 8.97 -3.88 -2.82
CA LEU A 61 8.50 -2.52 -3.09
C LEU A 61 9.62 -1.49 -2.90
N VAL A 62 10.44 -1.64 -1.86
CA VAL A 62 11.58 -0.75 -1.60
C VAL A 62 12.64 -0.85 -2.69
N ALA A 63 12.90 -2.04 -3.23
CA ALA A 63 13.81 -2.25 -4.36
C ALA A 63 13.36 -1.48 -5.61
N GLU A 64 12.06 -1.33 -5.81
CA GLU A 64 11.43 -0.53 -6.88
C GLU A 64 11.25 0.96 -6.49
N GLY A 65 11.80 1.40 -5.37
CA GLY A 65 11.77 2.80 -4.93
C GLY A 65 10.55 3.20 -4.08
N PHE A 66 9.61 2.30 -3.83
CA PHE A 66 8.42 2.57 -3.03
C PHE A 66 8.68 2.35 -1.53
N ARG A 67 9.01 3.43 -0.81
CA ARG A 67 9.19 3.42 0.65
C ARG A 67 7.91 3.79 1.41
N ILE A 68 6.84 3.02 1.21
CA ILE A 68 5.49 3.38 1.66
C ILE A 68 5.00 2.50 2.82
N PRO A 69 3.96 2.90 3.57
CA PRO A 69 3.32 2.03 4.56
C PRO A 69 2.75 0.76 3.90
N VAL A 70 3.07 -0.40 4.46
CA VAL A 70 2.57 -1.71 4.03
C VAL A 70 2.09 -2.47 5.25
N MET A 71 0.86 -2.99 5.21
CA MET A 71 0.31 -3.75 6.33
C MET A 71 -0.68 -4.82 5.87
N ARG A 72 -0.81 -5.88 6.69
CA ARG A 72 -1.90 -6.85 6.56
C ARG A 72 -3.20 -6.20 7.01
N VAL A 73 -4.28 -6.39 6.26
CA VAL A 73 -5.61 -5.87 6.61
C VAL A 73 -6.72 -6.86 6.25
N ASP A 74 -7.72 -7.01 7.11
CA ASP A 74 -9.04 -7.48 6.68
C ASP A 74 -9.82 -6.28 6.14
N ALA A 75 -10.15 -6.29 4.85
CA ALA A 75 -10.90 -5.22 4.20
C ALA A 75 -12.32 -5.03 4.77
N ARG A 76 -12.86 -6.05 5.45
CA ARG A 76 -14.17 -5.98 6.12
C ARG A 76 -14.06 -5.35 7.51
N SER A 77 -12.86 -5.22 8.05
CA SER A 77 -12.63 -4.61 9.36
C SER A 77 -12.45 -3.10 9.23
N ALA A 78 -13.48 -2.35 9.59
CA ALA A 78 -13.43 -0.89 9.62
C ALA A 78 -12.25 -0.37 10.47
N THR A 79 -11.93 -1.04 11.57
CA THR A 79 -10.80 -0.70 12.43
C THR A 79 -9.45 -0.80 11.70
N GLN A 80 -9.23 -1.88 10.97
CA GLN A 80 -7.97 -2.10 10.26
C GLN A 80 -7.82 -1.15 9.06
N ILE A 81 -8.90 -0.92 8.32
CA ILE A 81 -8.91 0.08 7.24
C ILE A 81 -8.67 1.48 7.80
N THR A 82 -9.30 1.84 8.93
CA THR A 82 -9.05 3.13 9.59
C THR A 82 -7.58 3.29 9.98
N PHE A 83 -6.94 2.22 10.47
CA PHE A 83 -5.53 2.25 10.81
C PHE A 83 -4.65 2.46 9.56
N LEU A 84 -4.94 1.77 8.45
CA LEU A 84 -4.24 1.96 7.17
C LEU A 84 -4.34 3.40 6.67
N VAL A 85 -5.54 3.99 6.72
CA VAL A 85 -5.74 5.41 6.36
C VAL A 85 -4.94 6.33 7.28
N LYS A 86 -4.92 6.08 8.59
CA LYS A 86 -4.11 6.88 9.53
C LYS A 86 -2.61 6.77 9.21
N SER A 87 -2.12 5.57 8.92
CA SER A 87 -0.71 5.37 8.55
C SER A 87 -0.33 6.12 7.27
N LEU A 88 -1.21 6.13 6.26
CA LEU A 88 -1.04 6.92 5.05
C LEU A 88 -0.87 8.42 5.37
N LEU A 89 -1.78 8.97 6.17
CA LEU A 89 -1.76 10.38 6.54
C LEU A 89 -0.54 10.74 7.40
N CYS A 90 -0.21 9.93 8.41
CA CYS A 90 0.99 10.13 9.23
C CYS A 90 2.27 10.10 8.39
N TYR A 91 2.35 9.19 7.42
CA TYR A 91 3.49 9.11 6.52
C TYR A 91 3.67 10.41 5.74
N ARG A 92 2.59 10.97 5.18
CA ARG A 92 2.61 12.27 4.48
C ARG A 92 3.23 13.38 5.32
N TYR A 93 2.79 13.51 6.58
CA TYR A 93 3.21 14.60 7.46
C TYR A 93 4.59 14.40 8.07
N THR A 94 5.10 13.17 8.15
CA THR A 94 6.47 12.92 8.60
C THR A 94 7.50 13.12 7.47
N SER A 95 7.13 12.77 6.23
CA SER A 95 7.99 12.95 5.05
C SER A 95 8.10 14.40 4.58
N ALA A 96 7.13 15.25 4.94
CA ALA A 96 7.17 16.68 4.63
C ALA A 96 8.15 17.48 5.50
N THR A 97 8.70 16.87 6.56
CA THR A 97 9.60 17.50 7.54
C THR A 97 11.04 16.95 7.51
N SER A 98 11.40 16.12 6.53
CA SER A 98 12.76 15.55 6.37
C SER A 98 13.48 16.08 5.14
#